data_AF-A0A179H5F5-F1
#
_entry.id   AF-A0A179H5F5-F1
#
_cell.length_a   1.000
_cell.length_b   1.000
_cell.length_c   1.000
_cell.angle_alpha   90.00
_cell.angle_beta   90.00
_cell.angle_gamma   90.00
#
_symmetry.space_group_name_H-M   'P 1'
#
loop_
_entity.id
_entity.type
_entity.pdbx_description
1 polymer ?
#
loop_
_entity_poly.entity_id
_entity_poly.type
_entity_poly.pdbx_seq_one_letter_code
_entity_poly.pdbx_strand_id
1 'polypeptide(L)'
;MVLTVRKVHLEVAAFSAETALKAQTLGASRIELNARGSYDEGGLTPALEELKKLRAHPRKLTIPVHVMIRPRGPPGGGKPDFIYSAKELAEMIISICKFKSSGLMSAADGDRFVFGAIQEFDNIDPQMDGVRRTEVDETICKALVETAKPFGSVFHRAFDPIAATPYAVRQAEKLIDLGFQCLLTAGDRVGGCLYQDNTDKIDNICRRVGEKLQIIAGGGVRKGGLKKAAEQLAVYEENALWFHTASIQYGPKGEATEELDTTELIAMLNILGRLQRINSFPERGSGLYGELGFSARLVLFEDYLAVVPVSEQEQSLVPRSPSVSLCSSMGRDIPLQHLGRHGRRA
;
A
#
# COMPACT_ATOMS: atom_id res chain seq x y z
N MET A 1 22.53 -10.23 -11.18
CA MET A 1 21.40 -9.47 -10.58
C MET A 1 20.15 -9.90 -11.33
N VAL A 2 19.29 -10.71 -10.70
CA VAL A 2 18.07 -11.20 -11.36
C VAL A 2 17.09 -10.02 -11.41
N LEU A 3 16.80 -9.53 -12.62
CA LEU A 3 15.79 -8.49 -12.81
C LEU A 3 14.42 -9.14 -12.64
N THR A 4 13.82 -8.95 -11.46
CA THR A 4 12.45 -9.40 -11.20
C THR A 4 11.50 -8.44 -11.93
N VAL A 5 10.68 -8.98 -12.82
CA VAL A 5 9.50 -8.28 -13.34
C VAL A 5 8.57 -8.05 -12.16
N ARG A 6 8.33 -6.78 -11.79
CA ARG A 6 7.48 -6.46 -10.64
C ARG A 6 6.15 -5.91 -11.10
N LYS A 7 5.08 -6.62 -10.75
CA LYS A 7 3.71 -6.21 -11.05
C LYS A 7 3.30 -5.10 -10.08
N VAL A 8 3.09 -3.91 -10.62
CA VAL A 8 2.42 -2.83 -9.88
C VAL A 8 0.93 -3.03 -10.00
N HIS A 9 0.26 -3.20 -8.85
CA HIS A 9 -1.17 -3.46 -8.78
C HIS A 9 -1.98 -2.17 -8.69
N LEU A 10 -3.21 -2.23 -9.21
CA LEU A 10 -4.17 -1.13 -9.17
C LEU A 10 -5.47 -1.58 -8.48
N GLU A 11 -5.79 -0.93 -7.37
CA GLU A 11 -7.09 -0.99 -6.71
C GLU A 11 -8.01 0.09 -7.29
N VAL A 12 -9.28 -0.26 -7.50
CA VAL A 12 -10.29 0.67 -8.03
C VAL A 12 -11.40 0.88 -7.00
N ALA A 13 -11.66 2.13 -6.63
CA ALA A 13 -12.86 2.48 -5.86
C ALA A 13 -14.10 2.36 -6.73
N ALA A 14 -15.07 1.57 -6.28
CA ALA A 14 -16.33 1.32 -6.96
C ALA A 14 -17.52 1.68 -6.07
N PHE A 15 -18.53 2.30 -6.68
CA PHE A 15 -19.74 2.80 -6.01
C PHE A 15 -20.99 2.01 -6.42
N SER A 16 -20.80 0.92 -7.17
CA SER A 16 -21.84 -0.03 -7.60
C SER A 16 -21.22 -1.38 -7.96
N ALA A 17 -22.03 -2.44 -7.92
CA ALA A 17 -21.62 -3.77 -8.38
C ALA A 17 -21.21 -3.78 -9.86
N GLU A 18 -21.90 -3.01 -10.71
CA GLU A 18 -21.63 -2.90 -12.14
C GLU A 18 -20.25 -2.27 -12.41
N THR A 19 -19.92 -1.19 -11.70
CA THR A 19 -18.61 -0.53 -11.81
C THR A 19 -17.49 -1.46 -11.33
N ALA A 20 -17.69 -2.19 -10.23
CA ALA A 20 -16.73 -3.16 -9.72
C ALA A 20 -16.42 -4.28 -10.76
N LEU A 21 -17.45 -4.86 -11.36
CA LEU A 21 -17.29 -5.91 -12.39
C LEU A 21 -16.63 -5.38 -13.66
N LYS A 22 -16.95 -4.15 -14.05
CA LYS A 22 -16.34 -3.47 -15.20
C LYS A 22 -14.86 -3.21 -14.95
N ALA A 23 -14.49 -2.72 -13.77
CA ALA A 23 -13.11 -2.50 -13.38
C ALA A 23 -12.29 -3.82 -13.38
N GLN A 24 -12.84 -4.91 -12.86
CA GLN A 24 -12.23 -6.24 -12.96
C GLN A 24 -11.99 -6.65 -14.41
N THR A 25 -13.00 -6.52 -15.27
CA THR A 25 -12.91 -6.89 -16.70
C THR A 25 -11.80 -6.13 -17.42
N LEU A 26 -11.52 -4.90 -16.99
CA LEU A 26 -10.45 -4.07 -17.55
C LEU A 26 -9.06 -4.39 -16.98
N GLY A 27 -8.97 -5.11 -15.86
CA GLY A 27 -7.71 -5.56 -15.26
C GLY A 27 -7.38 -4.96 -13.89
N ALA A 28 -8.37 -4.37 -13.19
CA ALA A 28 -8.20 -4.02 -11.79
C ALA A 28 -7.76 -5.25 -10.98
N SER A 29 -6.83 -5.07 -10.04
CA SER A 29 -6.32 -6.16 -9.20
C SER A 29 -7.15 -6.34 -7.92
N ARG A 30 -7.94 -5.33 -7.54
CA ARG A 30 -8.78 -5.31 -6.34
C ARG A 30 -9.84 -4.21 -6.44
N ILE A 31 -10.94 -4.38 -5.72
CA ILE A 31 -12.00 -3.37 -5.60
C ILE A 31 -12.08 -2.85 -4.18
N GLU A 32 -12.18 -1.52 -4.02
CA GLU A 32 -12.71 -0.90 -2.80
C GLU A 32 -14.19 -0.57 -3.02
N LEU A 33 -15.09 -1.25 -2.30
CA LEU A 33 -16.53 -1.05 -2.43
C LEU A 33 -17.03 0.02 -1.46
N ASN A 34 -17.65 1.06 -2.02
CA ASN A 34 -18.18 2.23 -1.33
C ASN A 34 -19.69 2.36 -1.57
N ALA A 35 -20.38 3.13 -0.72
CA ALA A 35 -21.78 3.44 -0.90
C ALA A 35 -22.02 4.30 -2.15
N ARG A 36 -23.06 4.01 -2.92
CA ARG A 36 -23.49 4.88 -4.02
C ARG A 36 -23.83 6.29 -3.53
N GLY A 37 -23.44 7.30 -4.30
CA GLY A 37 -23.65 8.72 -4.02
C GLY A 37 -22.73 9.30 -2.96
N SER A 38 -21.66 8.59 -2.59
CA SER A 38 -20.77 8.98 -1.48
C SER A 38 -19.37 9.39 -1.91
N TYR A 39 -19.09 9.45 -3.22
CA TYR A 39 -17.77 9.86 -3.71
C TYR A 39 -17.33 11.23 -3.18
N ASP A 40 -18.21 12.23 -3.25
CA ASP A 40 -17.90 13.60 -2.80
C ASP A 40 -17.73 13.71 -1.28
N GLU A 41 -18.25 12.73 -0.53
CA GLU A 41 -18.02 12.59 0.90
C GLU A 41 -16.72 11.83 1.21
N GLY A 42 -16.03 11.29 0.21
CA GLY A 42 -14.80 10.49 0.35
C GLY A 42 -15.04 9.00 0.54
N GLY A 43 -16.23 8.49 0.21
CA GLY A 43 -16.63 7.09 0.34
C GLY A 43 -17.21 6.76 1.73
N LEU A 44 -18.41 6.18 1.73
CA LEU A 44 -19.13 5.73 2.92
C LEU A 44 -19.40 4.22 2.90
N THR A 45 -19.83 3.70 4.05
CA THR A 45 -20.20 2.28 4.20
C THR A 45 -21.30 1.88 3.22
N PRO A 46 -21.06 0.94 2.27
CA PRO A 46 -22.08 0.52 1.33
C PRO A 46 -23.23 -0.23 2.01
N ALA A 47 -24.40 -0.24 1.37
CA ALA A 47 -25.44 -1.18 1.73
C ALA A 47 -24.97 -2.63 1.45
N LEU A 48 -25.28 -3.57 2.36
CA LEU A 48 -24.96 -4.99 2.17
C LEU A 48 -25.51 -5.55 0.84
N GLU A 49 -26.62 -5.00 0.35
CA GLU A 49 -27.23 -5.40 -0.93
C GLU A 49 -26.30 -5.19 -2.12
N GLU A 50 -25.40 -4.20 -2.08
CA GLU A 50 -24.42 -4.01 -3.16
C GLU A 50 -23.41 -5.15 -3.22
N LEU A 51 -22.92 -5.62 -2.07
CA LEU A 51 -22.05 -6.80 -2.02
C LEU A 51 -22.79 -8.08 -2.44
N LYS A 52 -24.07 -8.23 -2.05
CA LYS A 52 -24.92 -9.34 -2.50
C LYS A 52 -25.05 -9.38 -4.02
N LYS A 53 -25.40 -8.25 -4.64
CA LYS A 53 -25.49 -8.14 -6.10
C LYS A 53 -24.17 -8.51 -6.77
N LEU A 54 -23.06 -7.99 -6.25
CA LEU A 54 -21.72 -8.24 -6.77
C LEU A 54 -21.34 -9.73 -6.72
N ARG A 55 -21.59 -10.41 -5.59
CA ARG A 55 -21.27 -11.83 -5.40
C ARG A 55 -22.25 -12.76 -6.14
N ALA A 56 -23.51 -12.38 -6.30
CA ALA A 56 -24.51 -13.15 -7.03
C ALA A 56 -24.42 -12.99 -8.56
N HIS A 57 -23.62 -12.03 -9.05
CA HIS A 57 -23.57 -11.71 -10.48
C HIS A 57 -22.99 -12.87 -11.32
N PRO A 58 -23.56 -13.22 -12.49
CA PRO A 58 -23.12 -14.36 -13.31
C PRO A 58 -21.65 -14.28 -13.78
N ARG A 59 -21.14 -13.07 -14.02
CA ARG A 59 -19.74 -12.84 -14.42
C ARG A 59 -18.72 -13.16 -13.32
N LYS A 60 -19.17 -13.25 -12.05
CA LYS A 60 -18.39 -13.45 -10.83
C LYS A 60 -17.24 -12.45 -10.62
N LEU A 61 -17.18 -11.87 -9.43
CA LEU A 61 -15.98 -11.16 -9.01
C LEU A 61 -14.96 -12.16 -8.46
N THR A 62 -13.78 -12.21 -9.06
CA THR A 62 -12.66 -13.09 -8.71
C THR A 62 -11.52 -12.35 -8.02
N ILE A 63 -11.47 -11.02 -8.14
CA ILE A 63 -10.52 -10.19 -7.40
C ILE A 63 -11.04 -9.86 -5.99
N PRO A 64 -10.15 -9.55 -5.02
CA PRO A 64 -10.56 -9.27 -3.65
C PRO A 64 -11.42 -8.00 -3.56
N VAL A 65 -12.26 -7.93 -2.53
CA VAL A 65 -13.08 -6.77 -2.17
C VAL A 65 -12.68 -6.23 -0.82
N HIS A 66 -12.34 -4.95 -0.80
CA HIS A 66 -12.15 -4.15 0.39
C HIS A 66 -13.41 -3.33 0.64
N VAL A 67 -14.13 -3.56 1.74
CA VAL A 67 -15.39 -2.88 2.03
C VAL A 67 -15.15 -1.66 2.90
N MET A 68 -15.56 -0.48 2.45
CA MET A 68 -15.50 0.75 3.24
C MET A 68 -16.39 0.64 4.50
N ILE A 69 -15.84 1.04 5.64
CA ILE A 69 -16.54 1.17 6.92
C ILE A 69 -16.31 2.61 7.40
N ARG A 70 -17.22 3.49 7.01
CA ARG A 70 -17.24 4.91 7.37
C ARG A 70 -18.69 5.37 7.54
N PRO A 71 -19.09 5.86 8.73
CA PRO A 71 -20.50 6.11 9.04
C PRO A 71 -21.03 7.44 8.49
N ARG A 72 -20.13 8.40 8.20
CA ARG A 72 -20.48 9.74 7.68
C ARG A 72 -19.33 10.38 6.92
N GLY A 73 -19.64 11.37 6.10
CA GLY A 73 -18.67 12.25 5.47
C GLY A 73 -18.03 13.24 6.44
N PRO A 74 -17.24 14.19 5.91
CA PRO A 74 -16.61 15.24 6.70
C PRO A 74 -17.68 16.05 7.45
N PRO A 75 -17.49 16.30 8.75
CA PRO A 75 -18.46 17.05 9.53
C PRO A 75 -18.43 18.53 9.11
N GLY A 76 -19.61 19.16 9.10
CA GLY A 76 -19.71 20.60 8.87
C GLY A 76 -19.09 21.43 10.00
N GLY A 77 -18.89 22.72 9.74
CA GLY A 77 -18.47 23.69 10.76
C GLY A 77 -17.00 23.61 11.18
N GLY A 78 -16.12 23.11 10.30
CA GLY A 78 -14.67 23.09 10.54
C GLY A 78 -14.20 22.06 11.57
N LYS A 79 -15.06 21.10 11.94
CA LYS A 79 -14.67 19.99 12.79
C LYS A 79 -13.74 19.04 12.01
N PRO A 80 -12.72 18.45 12.66
CA PRO A 80 -11.86 17.48 12.02
C PRO A 80 -12.65 16.22 11.65
N ASP A 81 -12.38 15.70 10.45
CA ASP A 81 -12.95 14.42 10.02
C ASP A 81 -12.26 13.24 10.75
N PHE A 82 -12.87 12.06 10.71
CA PHE A 82 -12.34 10.79 11.25
C PHE A 82 -12.13 10.74 12.78
N ILE A 83 -12.58 11.75 13.52
CA ILE A 83 -12.77 11.68 14.98
C ILE A 83 -14.20 11.23 15.25
N TYR A 84 -14.37 10.03 15.80
CA TYR A 84 -15.69 9.40 15.95
C TYR A 84 -16.17 9.41 17.40
N SER A 85 -17.47 9.68 17.55
CA SER A 85 -18.20 9.47 18.80
C SER A 85 -18.41 7.98 19.09
N ALA A 86 -18.75 7.66 20.35
CA ALA A 86 -19.10 6.30 20.74
C ALA A 86 -20.27 5.72 19.92
N LYS A 87 -21.22 6.57 19.50
CA LYS A 87 -22.35 6.17 18.65
C LYS A 87 -21.87 5.76 17.25
N GLU A 88 -21.04 6.58 16.63
CA GLU A 88 -20.48 6.30 15.30
C GLU A 88 -19.60 5.05 15.31
N LEU A 89 -18.80 4.85 16.36
CA LEU A 89 -18.06 3.61 16.57
C LEU A 89 -18.99 2.39 16.63
N ALA A 90 -20.10 2.48 17.38
CA ALA A 90 -21.08 1.40 17.44
C ALA A 90 -21.68 1.09 16.06
N GLU A 91 -21.98 2.12 15.25
CA GLU A 91 -22.48 1.96 13.88
C GLU A 91 -21.46 1.25 12.97
N MET A 92 -20.17 1.59 13.10
CA MET A 92 -19.08 0.94 12.37
C MET A 92 -18.94 -0.54 12.76
N ILE A 93 -18.97 -0.85 14.06
CA ILE A 93 -18.91 -2.22 14.59
C ILE A 93 -20.09 -3.05 14.08
N ILE A 94 -21.32 -2.50 14.15
CA ILE A 94 -22.52 -3.16 13.63
C ILE A 94 -22.38 -3.45 12.13
N SER A 95 -21.84 -2.51 11.36
CA SER A 95 -21.62 -2.67 9.93
C SER A 95 -20.64 -3.80 9.62
N ILE A 96 -19.49 -3.84 10.30
CA ILE A 96 -18.51 -4.94 10.17
C ILE A 96 -19.17 -6.29 10.48
N CYS A 97 -19.89 -6.39 11.61
CA CYS A 97 -20.59 -7.61 12.01
C CYS A 97 -21.64 -8.04 10.97
N LYS A 98 -22.37 -7.10 10.38
CA LYS A 98 -23.37 -7.36 9.33
C LYS A 98 -22.72 -7.93 8.07
N PHE A 99 -21.61 -7.36 7.62
CA PHE A 99 -20.87 -7.88 6.46
C PHE A 99 -20.28 -9.26 6.72
N LYS A 100 -19.67 -9.48 7.89
CA LYS A 100 -19.14 -10.80 8.29
C LYS A 100 -20.23 -11.87 8.33
N SER A 101 -21.35 -11.57 8.98
CA SER A 101 -22.46 -12.51 9.17
C SER A 101 -23.20 -12.85 7.87
N SER A 102 -22.98 -12.07 6.80
CA SER A 102 -23.60 -12.32 5.50
C SER A 102 -23.04 -13.55 4.77
N GLY A 103 -21.83 -14.00 5.11
CA GLY A 103 -21.13 -15.08 4.41
C GLY A 103 -20.65 -14.73 3.00
N LEU A 104 -20.71 -13.45 2.59
CA LEU A 104 -20.36 -12.98 1.25
C LEU A 104 -18.90 -12.52 1.11
N MET A 105 -18.19 -12.44 2.24
CA MET A 105 -16.79 -12.08 2.29
C MET A 105 -15.93 -13.32 2.52
N SER A 106 -14.75 -13.34 1.90
CA SER A 106 -13.76 -14.42 2.03
C SER A 106 -12.40 -13.87 2.43
N ALA A 107 -11.99 -14.15 3.67
CA ALA A 107 -10.67 -13.76 4.17
C ALA A 107 -9.53 -14.48 3.41
N ALA A 108 -9.80 -15.71 2.94
CA ALA A 108 -8.85 -16.49 2.14
C ALA A 108 -8.63 -15.88 0.75
N ASP A 109 -9.67 -15.25 0.18
CA ASP A 109 -9.56 -14.54 -1.10
C ASP A 109 -9.00 -13.12 -0.94
N GLY A 110 -8.63 -12.72 0.28
CA GLY A 110 -8.04 -11.42 0.57
C GLY A 110 -9.04 -10.28 0.75
N ASP A 111 -10.33 -10.58 1.01
CA ASP A 111 -11.29 -9.54 1.38
C ASP A 111 -10.93 -8.87 2.71
N ARG A 112 -11.15 -7.56 2.80
CA ARG A 112 -10.80 -6.74 3.98
C ARG A 112 -11.85 -5.68 4.27
N PHE A 113 -11.74 -5.08 5.44
CA PHE A 113 -12.46 -3.86 5.79
C PHE A 113 -11.54 -2.64 5.72
N VAL A 114 -12.08 -1.50 5.30
CA VAL A 114 -11.36 -0.24 5.17
C VAL A 114 -11.95 0.77 6.15
N PHE A 115 -11.13 1.29 7.06
CA PHE A 115 -11.54 2.29 8.05
C PHE A 115 -10.31 2.99 8.62
N GLY A 116 -10.49 4.10 9.33
CA GLY A 116 -9.42 4.73 10.09
C GLY A 116 -9.99 5.77 11.02
N ALA A 117 -9.46 5.84 12.23
CA ALA A 117 -9.83 6.83 13.22
C ALA A 117 -8.58 7.56 13.69
N ILE A 118 -8.71 8.87 13.87
CA ILE A 118 -7.65 9.73 14.40
C ILE A 118 -8.15 10.43 15.65
N GLN A 119 -7.19 10.91 16.43
CA GLN A 119 -7.42 11.79 17.56
C GLN A 119 -6.56 13.04 17.40
N GLU A 120 -7.09 14.16 17.85
CA GLU A 120 -6.35 15.42 17.96
C GLU A 120 -6.09 15.73 19.43
N PHE A 121 -4.90 16.26 19.69
CA PHE A 121 -4.53 16.76 21.00
C PHE A 121 -4.50 18.28 20.97
N ASP A 122 -4.93 18.92 22.06
CA ASP A 122 -4.99 20.38 22.16
C ASP A 122 -3.60 21.04 22.21
N ASN A 123 -2.54 20.28 22.41
CA ASN A 123 -1.19 20.82 22.32
C ASN A 123 -0.83 21.07 20.85
N ILE A 124 -0.36 22.29 20.58
CA ILE A 124 0.31 22.61 19.33
C ILE A 124 1.62 21.84 19.32
N ASP A 125 1.88 21.16 18.21
CA ASP A 125 3.15 20.47 18.03
C ASP A 125 4.28 21.52 17.93
N PRO A 126 5.26 21.54 18.84
CA PRO A 126 6.34 22.52 18.80
C PRO A 126 7.21 22.41 17.54
N GLN A 127 7.10 21.32 16.78
CA GLN A 127 7.77 21.13 15.50
C GLN A 127 6.95 21.60 14.29
N MET A 128 5.71 22.06 14.50
CA MET A 128 4.77 22.45 13.43
C MET A 128 4.06 23.76 13.76
N ASP A 129 4.03 24.69 12.79
CA ASP A 129 3.41 26.00 12.99
C ASP A 129 1.88 25.90 13.06
N GLY A 130 1.32 26.10 14.26
CA GLY A 130 -0.12 26.23 14.49
C GLY A 130 -0.97 24.98 14.23
N VAL A 131 -0.35 23.81 14.04
CA VAL A 131 -1.06 22.54 13.78
C VAL A 131 -1.23 21.76 15.09
N ARG A 132 -2.46 21.37 15.41
CA ARG A 132 -2.74 20.43 16.50
C ARG A 132 -2.07 19.11 16.21
N ARG A 133 -1.51 18.47 17.23
CA ARG A 133 -0.97 17.12 17.05
C ARG A 133 -2.11 16.16 16.71
N THR A 134 -1.98 15.47 15.59
CA THR A 134 -2.92 14.44 15.12
C THR A 134 -2.23 13.09 15.12
N GLU A 135 -2.87 12.08 15.70
CA GLU A 135 -2.35 10.70 15.74
C GLU A 135 -3.46 9.69 15.45
N VAL A 136 -3.09 8.44 15.23
CA VAL A 136 -4.04 7.33 15.16
C VAL A 136 -4.77 7.21 16.50
N ASP A 137 -6.10 7.05 16.46
CA ASP A 137 -6.87 6.68 17.66
C ASP A 137 -6.73 5.18 17.89
N GLU A 138 -5.78 4.81 18.76
CA GLU A 138 -5.47 3.41 19.07
C GLU A 138 -6.66 2.65 19.65
N THR A 139 -7.53 3.32 20.42
CA THR A 139 -8.66 2.67 21.11
C THR A 139 -9.72 2.27 20.10
N ILE A 140 -10.13 3.21 19.26
CA ILE A 140 -11.12 2.96 18.20
C ILE A 140 -10.56 1.97 17.18
N CYS A 141 -9.32 2.19 16.73
CA CYS A 141 -8.72 1.33 15.72
C CYS A 141 -8.56 -0.11 16.21
N LYS A 142 -8.12 -0.32 17.46
CA LYS A 142 -8.02 -1.67 18.03
C LYS A 142 -9.38 -2.35 18.09
N ALA A 143 -10.44 -1.65 18.52
CA ALA A 143 -11.79 -2.22 18.56
C ALA A 143 -12.27 -2.65 17.17
N LEU A 144 -12.03 -1.83 16.14
CA LEU A 144 -12.43 -2.12 14.77
C LEU A 144 -11.61 -3.28 14.16
N VAL A 145 -10.28 -3.31 14.37
CA VAL A 145 -9.43 -4.41 13.88
C VAL A 145 -9.82 -5.74 14.54
N GLU A 146 -10.06 -5.77 15.85
CA GLU A 146 -10.52 -6.99 16.53
C GLU A 146 -11.90 -7.43 16.02
N THR A 147 -12.80 -6.48 15.77
CA THR A 147 -14.13 -6.77 15.20
C THR A 147 -14.02 -7.32 13.77
N ALA A 148 -13.05 -6.85 12.98
CA ALA A 148 -12.83 -7.26 11.59
C ALA A 148 -12.32 -8.71 11.47
N LYS A 149 -11.56 -9.24 12.44
CA LYS A 149 -11.02 -10.61 12.38
C LYS A 149 -12.10 -11.66 12.09
N PRO A 150 -11.83 -12.66 11.22
CA PRO A 150 -10.53 -13.02 10.65
C PRO A 150 -10.15 -12.23 9.39
N PHE A 151 -10.95 -11.26 8.95
CA PHE A 151 -10.64 -10.43 7.79
C PHE A 151 -9.54 -9.43 8.12
N GLY A 152 -8.75 -9.07 7.11
CA GLY A 152 -7.76 -8.00 7.25
C GLY A 152 -8.38 -6.62 7.32
N SER A 153 -7.57 -5.63 7.68
CA SER A 153 -7.95 -4.22 7.77
C SER A 153 -7.00 -3.31 6.99
N VAL A 154 -7.56 -2.28 6.36
CA VAL A 154 -6.86 -1.22 5.64
C VAL A 154 -7.11 0.10 6.36
N PHE A 155 -6.05 0.80 6.75
CA PHE A 155 -6.16 2.16 7.27
C PHE A 155 -6.28 3.13 6.10
N HIS A 156 -7.39 3.86 6.00
CA HIS A 156 -7.64 4.75 4.85
C HIS A 156 -6.98 6.13 4.98
N ARG A 157 -7.37 7.06 4.10
CA ARG A 157 -6.83 8.42 3.99
C ARG A 157 -7.03 9.35 5.20
N ALA A 158 -7.66 8.90 6.28
CA ALA A 158 -7.50 9.55 7.60
C ALA A 158 -6.04 9.68 8.04
N PHE A 159 -5.12 8.97 7.39
CA PHE A 159 -3.69 9.09 7.63
C PHE A 159 -3.08 10.36 7.01
N ASP A 160 -3.71 10.98 6.02
CA ASP A 160 -3.13 12.10 5.27
C ASP A 160 -2.75 13.32 6.14
N PRO A 161 -3.55 13.73 7.14
CA PRO A 161 -3.13 14.75 8.11
C PRO A 161 -1.87 14.35 8.90
N ILE A 162 -1.71 13.06 9.22
CA ILE A 162 -0.55 12.51 9.93
C ILE A 162 0.67 12.45 9.00
N ALA A 163 0.46 12.05 7.74
CA ALA A 163 1.50 11.98 6.70
C ALA A 163 2.13 13.36 6.42
N ALA A 164 1.37 14.43 6.64
CA ALA A 164 1.86 15.81 6.55
C ALA A 164 2.81 16.21 7.70
N THR A 165 3.05 15.35 8.69
CA THR A 165 3.87 15.63 9.88
C THR A 165 5.15 14.78 9.91
N PRO A 166 6.15 15.15 10.73
CA PRO A 166 7.34 14.32 10.95
C PRO A 166 7.06 12.93 11.56
N TYR A 167 5.86 12.70 12.11
CA TYR A 167 5.51 11.47 12.82
C TYR A 167 4.96 10.36 11.92
N ALA A 168 4.85 10.60 10.61
CA ALA A 168 4.24 9.66 9.65
C ALA A 168 4.76 8.22 9.80
N VAL A 169 6.08 8.00 9.80
CA VAL A 169 6.66 6.65 9.89
C VAL A 169 6.31 5.97 11.21
N ARG A 170 6.44 6.67 12.34
CA ARG A 170 6.10 6.15 13.67
C ARG A 170 4.61 5.76 13.76
N GLN A 171 3.74 6.57 13.17
CA GLN A 171 2.31 6.29 13.14
C GLN A 171 1.97 5.13 12.18
N ALA A 172 2.73 4.94 11.10
CA ALA A 172 2.60 3.75 10.26
C ALA A 172 3.08 2.47 10.97
N GLU A 173 4.16 2.53 11.75
CA GLU A 173 4.58 1.42 12.64
C GLU A 173 3.49 1.07 13.65
N LYS A 174 2.83 2.09 14.20
CA LYS A 174 1.69 1.90 15.11
C LYS A 174 0.53 1.14 14.46
N LEU A 175 0.26 1.38 13.17
CA LEU A 175 -0.77 0.62 12.44
C LEU A 175 -0.42 -0.87 12.33
N ILE A 176 0.86 -1.21 12.19
CA ILE A 176 1.33 -2.61 12.21
C ILE A 176 1.04 -3.24 13.58
N ASP A 177 1.38 -2.55 14.67
CA ASP A 177 1.16 -3.05 16.04
C ASP A 177 -0.33 -3.27 16.33
N LEU A 178 -1.20 -2.42 15.76
CA LEU A 178 -2.65 -2.55 15.87
C LEU A 178 -3.24 -3.67 15.00
N GLY A 179 -2.46 -4.22 14.07
CA GLY A 179 -2.86 -5.32 13.21
C GLY A 179 -3.49 -4.91 11.87
N PHE A 180 -3.23 -3.70 11.38
CA PHE A 180 -3.53 -3.34 9.98
C PHE A 180 -2.54 -4.03 9.04
N GLN A 181 -3.01 -4.41 7.85
CA GLN A 181 -2.14 -4.97 6.80
C GLN A 181 -1.89 -3.98 5.67
N CYS A 182 -2.71 -2.95 5.54
CA CYS A 182 -2.56 -1.97 4.47
C CYS A 182 -2.79 -0.53 4.99
N LEU A 183 -2.13 0.43 4.34
CA LEU A 183 -2.30 1.87 4.56
C LEU A 183 -2.52 2.57 3.22
N LEU A 184 -3.67 3.21 3.05
CA LEU A 184 -4.00 4.08 1.92
C LEU A 184 -3.72 5.54 2.27
N THR A 185 -2.88 6.20 1.49
CA THR A 185 -2.50 7.60 1.74
C THR A 185 -2.15 8.36 0.45
N ALA A 186 -2.40 9.67 0.49
CA ALA A 186 -1.94 10.64 -0.49
C ALA A 186 -0.57 11.25 -0.14
N GLY A 187 0.04 10.86 0.98
CA GLY A 187 1.34 11.38 1.44
C GLY A 187 1.29 12.74 2.14
N ASP A 188 0.18 13.46 2.04
CA ASP A 188 -0.05 14.77 2.67
C ASP A 188 -1.56 15.08 2.73
N ARG A 189 -1.94 16.11 3.49
CA ARG A 189 -3.29 16.68 3.54
C ARG A 189 -3.65 17.47 2.27
N VAL A 190 -2.66 17.99 1.56
CA VAL A 190 -2.84 18.79 0.34
C VAL A 190 -2.31 18.04 -0.88
N GLY A 191 -3.03 18.17 -2.00
CA GLY A 191 -2.59 17.63 -3.29
C GLY A 191 -2.90 16.14 -3.48
N GLY A 192 -2.44 15.61 -4.60
CA GLY A 192 -2.56 14.20 -4.94
C GLY A 192 -1.29 13.42 -4.65
N CYS A 193 -1.39 12.10 -4.51
CA CYS A 193 -0.24 11.24 -4.21
C CYS A 193 0.85 11.28 -5.29
N LEU A 194 0.52 11.75 -6.50
CA LEU A 194 1.43 11.87 -7.65
C LEU A 194 2.19 13.21 -7.68
N TYR A 195 1.94 14.12 -6.74
CA TYR A 195 2.78 15.30 -6.57
C TYR A 195 4.13 14.87 -6.01
N GLN A 196 5.23 15.50 -6.46
CA GLN A 196 6.58 15.00 -6.15
C GLN A 196 6.82 14.91 -4.64
N ASP A 197 6.53 15.98 -3.89
CA ASP A 197 6.72 16.01 -2.43
C ASP A 197 5.91 14.92 -1.72
N ASN A 198 4.69 14.67 -2.19
CA ASN A 198 3.81 13.63 -1.65
C ASN A 198 4.33 12.22 -2.00
N THR A 199 4.78 12.02 -3.25
CA THR A 199 5.42 10.77 -3.68
C THR A 199 6.68 10.49 -2.85
N ASP A 200 7.50 11.49 -2.55
CA ASP A 200 8.71 11.35 -1.74
C ASP A 200 8.39 10.96 -0.28
N LYS A 201 7.31 11.50 0.29
CA LYS A 201 6.81 11.10 1.62
C LYS A 201 6.30 9.67 1.63
N ILE A 202 5.53 9.26 0.61
CA ILE A 202 5.07 7.88 0.45
C ILE A 202 6.28 6.94 0.31
N ASP A 203 7.26 7.31 -0.52
CA ASP A 203 8.49 6.55 -0.70
C ASP A 203 9.22 6.36 0.64
N ASN A 204 9.33 7.42 1.45
CA ASN A 204 9.91 7.33 2.79
C ASN A 204 9.14 6.37 3.72
N ILE A 205 7.81 6.35 3.67
CA ILE A 205 7.01 5.38 4.44
C ILE A 205 7.29 3.95 3.93
N CYS A 206 7.25 3.73 2.62
CA CYS A 206 7.52 2.43 2.00
C CYS A 206 8.88 1.86 2.41
N ARG A 207 9.96 2.66 2.38
CA ARG A 207 11.32 2.21 2.80
C ARG A 207 11.36 1.70 4.24
N ARG A 208 10.47 2.19 5.11
CA ARG A 208 10.52 1.92 6.55
C ARG A 208 9.61 0.78 6.97
N VAL A 209 8.43 0.69 6.36
CA VAL A 209 7.39 -0.26 6.80
C VAL A 209 6.85 -1.17 5.70
N GLY A 210 7.26 -1.00 4.43
CA GLY A 210 6.67 -1.66 3.26
C GLY A 210 6.76 -3.20 3.26
N GLU A 211 7.67 -3.79 4.04
CA GLU A 211 7.77 -5.25 4.24
C GLU A 211 6.67 -5.81 5.14
N LYS A 212 6.09 -4.98 6.02
CA LYS A 212 5.11 -5.37 7.05
C LYS A 212 3.73 -4.75 6.84
N LEU A 213 3.67 -3.62 6.14
CA LEU A 213 2.46 -2.86 5.87
C LEU A 213 2.41 -2.52 4.38
N GLN A 214 1.44 -3.07 3.66
CA GLN A 214 1.23 -2.74 2.25
C GLN A 214 0.81 -1.28 2.12
N ILE A 215 1.56 -0.49 1.37
CA ILE A 215 1.24 0.91 1.12
C ILE A 215 0.42 1.02 -0.16
N ILE A 216 -0.69 1.73 -0.09
CA ILE A 216 -1.59 2.01 -1.21
C ILE A 216 -1.50 3.51 -1.49
N ALA A 217 -0.79 3.90 -2.55
CA ALA A 217 -0.69 5.29 -2.98
C ALA A 217 -2.01 5.70 -3.67
N GLY A 218 -2.77 6.59 -3.04
CA GLY A 218 -4.09 7.00 -3.54
C GLY A 218 -4.43 8.44 -3.17
N GLY A 219 -5.32 9.05 -3.94
CA GLY A 219 -5.61 10.49 -3.87
C GLY A 219 -5.27 11.16 -5.19
N GLY A 220 -6.23 11.18 -6.12
CA GLY A 220 -6.06 11.80 -7.44
C GLY A 220 -5.22 11.01 -8.44
N VAL A 221 -5.03 9.69 -8.25
CA VAL A 221 -4.31 8.85 -9.23
C VAL A 221 -5.07 8.83 -10.55
N ARG A 222 -4.42 9.38 -11.57
CA ARG A 222 -4.86 9.46 -12.96
C ARG A 222 -3.65 9.15 -13.86
N LYS A 223 -3.84 8.95 -15.16
CA LYS A 223 -2.75 8.62 -16.10
C LYS A 223 -1.64 9.67 -16.11
N GLY A 224 -2.00 10.93 -15.89
CA GLY A 224 -1.06 12.05 -15.77
C GLY A 224 -0.23 11.91 -14.50
N GLY A 225 1.09 11.93 -14.62
CA GLY A 225 2.02 11.78 -13.48
C GLY A 225 2.24 10.35 -13.00
N LEU A 226 1.34 9.40 -13.31
CA LEU A 226 1.42 8.01 -12.82
C LEU A 226 2.72 7.32 -13.24
N LYS A 227 3.18 7.50 -14.48
CA LYS A 227 4.41 6.86 -14.96
C LYS A 227 5.60 7.22 -14.07
N LYS A 228 5.79 8.52 -13.79
CA LYS A 228 6.90 9.02 -12.99
C LYS A 228 6.86 8.48 -11.56
N ALA A 229 5.69 8.58 -10.92
CA ALA A 229 5.51 8.07 -9.55
C ALA A 229 5.70 6.56 -9.48
N ALA A 230 5.20 5.80 -10.46
CA ALA A 230 5.36 4.36 -10.52
C ALA A 230 6.82 3.96 -10.77
N GLU A 231 7.58 4.68 -11.59
CA GLU A 231 9.02 4.44 -11.76
C GLU A 231 9.80 4.64 -10.45
N GLN A 232 9.41 5.63 -9.64
CA GLN A 232 10.00 5.87 -8.33
C GLN A 232 9.62 4.79 -7.31
N LEU A 233 8.33 4.42 -7.24
CA LEU A 233 7.81 3.58 -6.17
C LEU A 233 7.80 2.08 -6.52
N ALA A 234 7.92 1.66 -7.78
CA ALA A 234 7.93 0.23 -8.17
C ALA A 234 9.24 -0.51 -7.82
N VAL A 235 10.10 0.10 -6.99
CA VAL A 235 11.36 -0.46 -6.49
C VAL A 235 11.19 -1.38 -5.27
N TYR A 236 9.99 -1.43 -4.68
CA TYR A 236 9.66 -2.31 -3.55
C TYR A 236 9.24 -3.71 -4.02
N GLU A 237 9.21 -4.67 -3.09
CA GLU A 237 8.78 -6.04 -3.37
C GLU A 237 7.34 -6.11 -3.91
N GLU A 238 7.02 -7.19 -4.63
CA GLU A 238 5.66 -7.41 -5.13
C GLU A 238 4.68 -7.40 -3.95
N ASN A 239 3.56 -6.69 -4.10
CA ASN A 239 2.56 -6.41 -3.06
C ASN A 239 2.94 -5.43 -1.94
N ALA A 240 4.17 -4.92 -1.87
CA ALA A 240 4.52 -3.89 -0.90
C ALA A 240 3.86 -2.53 -1.23
N LEU A 241 3.69 -2.23 -2.52
CA LEU A 241 3.06 -1.01 -3.01
C LEU A 241 1.95 -1.28 -4.03
N TRP A 242 0.81 -0.63 -3.83
CA TRP A 242 -0.33 -0.57 -4.75
C TRP A 242 -0.65 0.88 -5.10
N PHE A 243 -1.29 1.11 -6.24
CA PHE A 243 -1.98 2.37 -6.52
C PHE A 243 -3.48 2.21 -6.32
N HIS A 244 -4.15 3.29 -5.92
CA HIS A 244 -5.59 3.36 -5.77
C HIS A 244 -6.15 4.52 -6.60
N THR A 245 -7.17 4.23 -7.40
CA THR A 245 -7.88 5.23 -8.22
C THR A 245 -9.38 5.01 -8.15
N ALA A 246 -10.15 6.08 -8.18
CA ALA A 246 -11.58 5.97 -8.45
C ALA A 246 -11.87 5.84 -9.95
N SER A 247 -10.95 6.32 -10.80
CA SER A 247 -11.11 6.39 -12.25
C SER A 247 -12.51 6.84 -12.70
N ILE A 248 -13.14 7.77 -11.99
CA ILE A 248 -14.50 8.22 -12.30
C ILE A 248 -14.52 9.28 -13.40
N GLN A 249 -15.65 9.38 -14.09
CA GLN A 249 -15.98 10.47 -15.00
C GLN A 249 -16.51 11.69 -14.22
N TYR A 250 -16.41 12.85 -14.86
CA TYR A 250 -16.97 14.10 -14.36
C TYR A 250 -17.95 14.66 -15.38
N GLY A 251 -19.08 15.16 -14.91
CA GLY A 251 -20.07 15.82 -15.73
C GLY A 251 -19.65 17.23 -16.17
N PRO A 252 -20.45 17.89 -17.02
CA PRO A 252 -20.11 19.20 -17.58
C PRO A 252 -19.93 20.31 -16.53
N LYS A 253 -20.46 20.15 -15.32
CA LYS A 253 -20.33 21.12 -14.21
C LYS A 253 -19.25 20.70 -13.20
N GLY A 254 -18.48 19.65 -13.50
CA GLY A 254 -17.43 19.13 -12.62
C GLY A 254 -17.95 18.17 -11.53
N GLU A 255 -19.21 17.77 -11.59
CA GLU A 255 -19.80 16.80 -10.68
C GLU A 255 -19.28 15.39 -10.93
N ALA A 256 -18.94 14.67 -9.87
CA ALA A 256 -18.56 13.26 -9.96
C ALA A 256 -19.79 12.41 -10.35
N THR A 257 -19.69 11.63 -11.42
CA THR A 257 -20.82 10.80 -11.87
C THR A 257 -20.84 9.42 -11.23
N GLU A 258 -19.77 9.03 -10.53
CA GLU A 258 -19.48 7.67 -10.04
C GLU A 258 -19.42 6.58 -11.13
N GLU A 259 -19.55 6.98 -12.40
CA GLU A 259 -19.37 6.12 -13.55
C GLU A 259 -17.89 5.95 -13.87
N LEU A 260 -17.49 4.72 -14.16
CA LEU A 260 -16.10 4.40 -14.48
C LEU A 260 -15.68 5.02 -15.82
N ASP A 261 -14.67 5.88 -15.79
CA ASP A 261 -13.88 6.29 -16.95
C ASP A 261 -12.98 5.13 -17.37
N THR A 262 -13.46 4.37 -18.34
CA THR A 262 -12.76 3.19 -18.86
C THR A 262 -11.51 3.55 -19.62
N THR A 263 -11.52 4.68 -20.33
CA THR A 263 -10.38 5.13 -21.13
C THR A 263 -9.22 5.48 -20.22
N GLU A 264 -9.53 6.18 -19.13
CA GLU A 264 -8.55 6.52 -18.10
C GLU A 264 -8.01 5.27 -17.39
N LEU A 265 -8.88 4.33 -16.99
CA LEU A 265 -8.46 3.09 -16.34
C LEU A 265 -7.54 2.26 -17.24
N ILE A 266 -7.91 2.07 -18.51
CA ILE A 266 -7.08 1.35 -19.49
C ILE A 266 -5.73 2.04 -19.68
N ALA A 267 -5.70 3.38 -19.75
CA ALA A 267 -4.45 4.11 -19.87
C ALA A 267 -3.53 3.89 -18.66
N MET A 268 -4.06 3.93 -17.44
CA MET A 268 -3.29 3.66 -16.21
C MET A 268 -2.77 2.23 -16.17
N LEU A 269 -3.61 1.24 -16.47
CA LEU A 269 -3.22 -0.18 -16.53
C LEU A 269 -2.13 -0.42 -17.58
N ASN A 270 -2.21 0.24 -18.74
CA ASN A 270 -1.17 0.18 -19.76
C ASN A 270 0.16 0.78 -19.29
N ILE A 271 0.12 1.90 -18.55
CA ILE A 271 1.34 2.50 -17.96
C ILE A 271 1.97 1.51 -16.98
N LEU A 272 1.20 1.00 -16.02
CA LEU A 272 1.68 0.06 -15.00
C LEU A 272 2.14 -1.27 -15.60
N GLY A 273 1.46 -1.77 -16.64
CA GLY A 273 1.83 -2.99 -17.36
C GLY A 273 3.04 -2.85 -18.29
N ARG A 274 3.44 -1.63 -18.69
CA ARG A 274 4.69 -1.40 -19.45
C ARG A 274 5.91 -1.42 -18.54
N LEU A 275 5.79 -0.93 -17.31
CA LEU A 275 6.87 -0.97 -16.32
C LEU A 275 7.28 -2.41 -15.97
N GLN A 276 6.33 -3.34 -16.02
CA GLN A 276 6.61 -4.78 -15.90
C GLN A 276 7.54 -5.29 -17.00
N ARG A 277 7.40 -4.78 -18.24
CA ARG A 277 8.10 -5.31 -19.42
C ARG A 277 9.52 -4.76 -19.63
N ILE A 278 9.84 -3.59 -19.09
CA ILE A 278 11.19 -3.00 -19.21
C ILE A 278 12.22 -3.77 -18.36
N ASN A 279 11.77 -4.45 -17.30
CA ASN A 279 12.61 -5.31 -16.46
C ASN A 279 12.69 -6.77 -16.95
N SER A 280 12.03 -7.12 -18.05
CA SER A 280 12.17 -8.41 -18.74
C SER A 280 12.89 -8.23 -20.07
N PHE A 281 14.22 -8.35 -20.09
CA PHE A 281 14.91 -8.68 -21.34
C PHE A 281 14.77 -10.19 -21.61
N PRO A 282 14.64 -10.64 -22.87
CA PRO A 282 14.56 -12.06 -23.18
C PRO A 282 15.85 -12.75 -22.73
N GLU A 283 15.72 -13.83 -21.96
CA GLU A 283 16.83 -14.74 -21.73
C GLU A 283 17.38 -15.18 -23.08
N ARG A 284 18.68 -15.01 -23.30
CA ARG A 284 19.34 -15.64 -24.45
C ARG A 284 19.19 -17.14 -24.28
N GLY A 285 18.31 -17.72 -25.08
CA GLY A 285 18.18 -19.16 -25.21
C GLY A 285 19.54 -19.77 -25.50
N SER A 286 19.84 -20.84 -24.77
CA SER A 286 20.90 -21.79 -25.08
C SER A 286 20.71 -22.33 -26.50
N GLY A 287 21.49 -21.80 -27.45
CA GLY A 287 21.54 -22.22 -28.84
C GLY A 287 23.01 -22.39 -29.25
N LEU A 288 23.27 -23.47 -29.97
CA LEU A 288 24.57 -24.09 -30.20
C LEU A 288 25.65 -23.22 -30.88
N TYR A 289 26.89 -23.64 -30.62
CA TYR A 289 28.16 -23.31 -31.28
C TYR A 289 28.09 -22.79 -32.72
N GLY A 290 28.87 -21.73 -32.97
CA GLY A 290 29.29 -21.29 -34.30
C GLY A 290 30.21 -20.08 -34.21
N GLU A 291 31.52 -20.30 -34.17
CA GLU A 291 32.52 -19.25 -34.42
C GLU A 291 32.47 -18.83 -35.89
N LEU A 292 32.19 -17.55 -36.15
CA LEU A 292 32.73 -16.80 -37.28
C LEU A 292 32.91 -15.34 -36.84
N GLY A 293 34.10 -14.80 -37.11
CA GLY A 293 34.64 -13.62 -36.44
C GLY A 293 34.16 -12.25 -36.92
N PHE A 294 34.77 -11.25 -36.27
CA PHE A 294 34.74 -9.81 -36.52
C PHE A 294 33.42 -9.02 -36.30
N SER A 295 33.45 -8.28 -35.19
CA SER A 295 33.33 -6.81 -35.11
C SER A 295 31.96 -6.13 -34.82
N ALA A 296 32.08 -5.08 -33.99
CA ALA A 296 31.17 -3.99 -33.64
C ALA A 296 30.06 -4.24 -32.60
N ARG A 297 30.24 -3.61 -31.42
CA ARG A 297 29.15 -3.21 -30.53
C ARG A 297 28.90 -1.72 -30.78
N LEU A 298 27.77 -1.37 -31.39
CA LEU A 298 27.36 0.02 -31.56
C LEU A 298 26.95 0.57 -30.18
N VAL A 299 27.69 1.55 -29.67
CA VAL A 299 27.25 2.40 -28.55
C VAL A 299 27.26 3.82 -29.08
N LEU A 300 26.08 4.40 -29.23
CA LEU A 300 25.92 5.82 -29.55
C LEU A 300 26.13 6.61 -28.26
N PHE A 301 27.18 7.43 -28.23
CA PHE A 301 27.22 8.66 -27.44
C PHE A 301 27.58 9.78 -28.40
N GLU A 302 26.83 10.86 -28.33
CA GLU A 302 27.02 12.05 -29.14
C GLU A 302 28.42 12.64 -28.89
N ASP A 303 29.07 12.95 -30.00
CA ASP A 303 30.20 13.85 -30.21
C ASP A 303 31.63 13.40 -29.79
N TYR A 304 32.43 13.23 -30.86
CA TYR A 304 33.89 13.05 -30.98
C TYR A 304 34.49 11.63 -30.90
N LEU A 305 35.04 11.20 -32.06
CA LEU A 305 35.79 9.97 -32.30
C LEU A 305 37.30 10.19 -32.10
N ALA A 306 37.91 9.42 -31.20
CA ALA A 306 39.35 9.15 -31.22
C ALA A 306 39.59 7.68 -30.83
N VAL A 307 40.38 6.97 -31.65
CA VAL A 307 40.75 5.56 -31.44
C VAL A 307 42.21 5.50 -31.02
N VAL A 308 42.49 4.91 -29.84
CA VAL A 308 43.85 4.56 -29.41
C VAL A 308 43.87 3.07 -29.02
N PRO A 309 44.79 2.25 -29.55
CA PRO A 309 44.89 0.84 -29.19
C PRO A 309 45.54 0.66 -27.80
N VAL A 310 44.99 -0.24 -26.99
CA VAL A 310 45.57 -0.65 -25.70
C VAL A 310 46.61 -1.73 -25.97
N SER A 311 47.84 -1.50 -25.50
CA SER A 311 48.89 -2.51 -25.41
C SER A 311 48.78 -3.27 -24.10
N GLU A 312 48.93 -4.59 -24.17
CA GLU A 312 49.04 -5.50 -23.03
C GLU A 312 50.36 -5.30 -22.30
N GLN A 313 50.33 -5.35 -20.96
CA GLN A 313 51.46 -5.82 -20.15
C GLN A 313 51.00 -6.28 -18.76
N GLU A 314 50.84 -7.60 -18.67
CA GLU A 314 51.46 -8.55 -17.71
C GLU A 314 51.66 -8.25 -16.20
N GLN A 315 51.33 -9.30 -15.41
CA GLN A 315 52.03 -9.88 -14.24
C GLN A 315 51.98 -9.12 -12.88
N SER A 316 51.82 -9.72 -11.68
CA SER A 316 51.93 -11.10 -11.17
C SER A 316 51.57 -11.21 -9.65
N LEU A 317 51.25 -12.44 -9.17
CA LEU A 317 51.69 -13.12 -7.88
C LEU A 317 51.22 -12.52 -6.51
N VAL A 318 50.78 -13.21 -5.41
CA VAL A 318 50.79 -14.60 -4.83
C VAL A 318 49.73 -14.68 -3.67
N PRO A 319 49.20 -15.85 -3.25
CA PRO A 319 48.50 -16.04 -1.96
C PRO A 319 49.28 -16.88 -0.92
N ARG A 320 49.16 -16.58 0.39
CA ARG A 320 49.51 -17.50 1.50
C ARG A 320 48.66 -17.25 2.77
N SER A 321 48.12 -18.34 3.33
CA SER A 321 47.71 -18.56 4.75
C SER A 321 48.80 -19.45 5.43
N PRO A 322 48.70 -20.03 6.67
CA PRO A 322 47.64 -20.05 7.71
C PRO A 322 48.12 -20.07 9.21
N SER A 323 47.17 -20.35 10.14
CA SER A 323 47.27 -20.94 11.51
C SER A 323 47.66 -20.00 12.68
N VAL A 324 47.21 -20.13 13.95
CA VAL A 324 47.01 -21.25 14.91
C VAL A 324 46.03 -20.77 16.03
N SER A 325 44.92 -21.44 16.40
CA SER A 325 44.68 -22.46 17.47
C SER A 325 45.05 -22.08 18.93
N LEU A 326 44.09 -22.18 19.88
CA LEU A 326 44.10 -23.09 21.07
C LEU A 326 43.04 -22.74 22.15
N CYS A 327 42.30 -23.79 22.56
CA CYS A 327 41.85 -24.18 23.93
C CYS A 327 41.01 -23.19 24.79
N SER A 328 40.08 -23.61 25.68
CA SER A 328 39.54 -24.91 26.12
C SER A 328 38.52 -24.68 27.26
N SER A 329 37.76 -25.73 27.59
CA SER A 329 36.99 -26.02 28.84
C SER A 329 35.57 -25.42 28.93
N MET A 330 34.47 -26.18 28.97
CA MET A 330 34.00 -27.32 29.80
C MET A 330 33.32 -26.90 31.13
N GLY A 331 32.08 -27.37 31.32
CA GLY A 331 31.36 -27.48 32.62
C GLY A 331 29.90 -27.01 32.53
N ARG A 332 28.95 -27.85 32.07
CA ARG A 332 28.08 -28.79 32.81
C ARG A 332 27.06 -28.18 33.78
N ASP A 333 25.81 -28.57 33.53
CA ASP A 333 24.56 -28.44 34.30
C ASP A 333 24.62 -28.97 35.74
N ILE A 334 23.81 -28.39 36.66
CA ILE A 334 22.97 -29.06 37.68
C ILE A 334 21.77 -28.14 38.06
N PRO A 335 20.55 -28.69 38.33
CA PRO A 335 19.28 -27.94 38.48
C PRO A 335 18.77 -27.71 39.93
N LEU A 336 17.64 -26.96 39.98
CA LEU A 336 16.66 -26.66 41.04
C LEU A 336 16.48 -27.61 42.24
N GLN A 337 16.32 -27.00 43.43
CA GLN A 337 15.45 -27.32 44.59
C GLN A 337 15.74 -26.26 45.69
N HIS A 338 14.89 -25.79 46.62
CA HIS A 338 13.49 -25.96 47.02
C HIS A 338 13.18 -24.87 48.10
N LEU A 339 11.90 -24.50 48.26
CA LEU A 339 11.22 -24.10 49.52
C LEU A 339 11.57 -22.78 50.25
N GLY A 340 10.54 -21.94 50.43
CA GLY A 340 10.51 -20.89 51.45
C GLY A 340 9.24 -20.05 51.43
N ARG A 341 8.23 -20.45 52.22
CA ARG A 341 6.96 -19.74 52.44
C ARG A 341 7.12 -18.44 53.25
N HIS A 342 6.06 -17.63 53.17
CA HIS A 342 5.48 -16.71 54.16
C HIS A 342 5.90 -15.24 54.18
N GLY A 343 4.87 -14.37 54.11
CA GLY A 343 4.92 -13.02 54.67
C GLY A 343 3.91 -12.05 54.05
N ARG A 344 2.68 -12.03 54.56
CA ARG A 344 1.72 -10.91 54.37
C ARG A 344 2.12 -9.72 55.27
N ARG A 345 1.53 -8.56 54.94
CA ARG A 345 1.44 -7.26 55.66
C ARG A 345 2.45 -6.24 55.13
N ALA A 346 2.09 -5.00 54.80
CA ALA A 346 0.88 -4.21 55.00
C ALA A 346 0.67 -3.27 53.80
#